data_AF-A0A7J2XX62-F1
#
_entry.id   AF-A0A7J2XX62-F1
#
_cell.length_a   1.000
_cell.length_b   1.000
_cell.length_c   1.000
_cell.angle_alpha   90.00
_cell.angle_beta   90.00
_cell.angle_gamma   90.00
#
_symmetry.space_group_name_H-M   'P 1'
#
loop_
_entity.id
_entity.type
_entity.pdbx_description
1 polymer ?
#
loop_
_entity_poly.entity_id
_entity_poly.type
_entity_poly.pdbx_seq_one_letter_code
_entity_poly.pdbx_strand_id
1 'polypeptide(L)'
;IRELYSKVKPRAIVIGGPGFFKDKFLSYARAKDPEIGEKMREGDASNATFSGVLEMIRRGEADKVLRELDLAKDMAAVEEIFELLSKNSDLVTYGVEEVLKAVNQGAAEIVLISASVFFDPDMRDEVFSLIEGCERTRAEFRIIDSASEPGEKLDAIGGIAAKLRYRI
;
A
#
# COMPACT_ATOMS: atom_id res chain seq x y z
N ILE A 1 -15.77 -5.38 -1.19
CA ILE A 1 -15.09 -6.69 -1.37
C ILE A 1 -15.35 -7.32 -2.73
N ARG A 2 -16.60 -7.56 -3.17
CA ARG A 2 -16.87 -8.17 -4.50
C ARG A 2 -16.21 -7.42 -5.65
N GLU A 3 -16.33 -6.09 -5.65
CA GLU A 3 -15.68 -5.23 -6.64
C GLU A 3 -14.15 -5.39 -6.62
N LEU A 4 -13.52 -5.24 -5.44
CA LEU A 4 -12.08 -5.40 -5.25
C LEU A 4 -11.58 -6.80 -5.67
N TYR A 5 -12.33 -7.85 -5.35
CA TYR A 5 -12.02 -9.23 -5.72
C TYR A 5 -12.00 -9.42 -7.23
N SER A 6 -12.96 -8.83 -7.96
CA SER A 6 -13.01 -8.92 -9.42
C SER A 6 -11.83 -8.22 -10.10
N LYS A 7 -11.35 -7.11 -9.51
CA LYS A 7 -10.22 -6.31 -9.98
C LYS A 7 -8.87 -7.00 -9.69
N VAL A 8 -8.63 -7.38 -8.44
CA VAL A 8 -7.33 -7.88 -7.96
C VAL A 8 -7.16 -9.39 -8.16
N LYS A 9 -8.26 -10.15 -8.17
CA LYS A 9 -8.28 -11.63 -8.21
C LYS A 9 -7.27 -12.27 -7.24
N PRO A 10 -7.34 -11.93 -5.94
CA PRO A 10 -6.32 -12.35 -4.98
C PRO A 10 -6.31 -13.87 -4.79
N ARG A 11 -5.13 -14.39 -4.45
CA ARG A 11 -4.94 -15.80 -4.04
C ARG A 11 -5.51 -16.09 -2.66
N ALA A 12 -5.42 -15.13 -1.75
CA ALA A 12 -5.94 -15.20 -0.39
C ALA A 12 -6.43 -13.82 0.06
N ILE A 13 -7.37 -13.79 1.00
CA ILE A 13 -7.89 -12.57 1.64
C ILE A 13 -7.75 -12.78 3.15
N VAL A 14 -7.07 -11.88 3.85
CA VAL A 14 -6.98 -11.92 5.31
C VAL A 14 -7.96 -10.92 5.90
N ILE A 15 -8.76 -11.35 6.87
CA ILE A 15 -9.74 -10.51 7.56
C ILE A 15 -9.32 -10.34 9.01
N GLY A 16 -9.03 -9.09 9.36
CA GLY A 16 -8.67 -8.67 10.70
C GLY A 16 -9.80 -8.04 11.47
N GLY A 17 -9.79 -8.22 12.79
CA GLY A 17 -10.60 -7.44 13.70
C GLY A 17 -10.54 -7.95 15.14
N PRO A 18 -10.76 -7.07 16.13
CA PRO A 18 -10.82 -7.47 17.53
C PRO A 18 -12.09 -8.29 17.81
N GLY A 19 -11.96 -9.31 18.66
CA GLY A 19 -13.07 -10.15 19.11
C GLY A 19 -13.64 -11.06 18.01
N PHE A 20 -14.96 -11.33 18.11
CA PHE A 20 -15.66 -12.37 17.33
C PHE A 20 -16.35 -11.86 16.05
N PHE A 21 -16.29 -10.55 15.77
CA PHE A 21 -16.96 -9.97 14.59
C PHE A 21 -16.35 -10.48 13.26
N LYS A 22 -15.05 -10.75 13.24
CA LYS A 22 -14.36 -11.35 12.09
C LYS A 22 -14.93 -12.74 11.76
N ASP A 23 -15.20 -13.58 12.77
CA ASP A 23 -15.73 -14.93 12.60
C ASP A 23 -17.15 -14.92 12.01
N LYS A 24 -17.98 -14.00 12.52
CA LYS A 24 -19.33 -13.77 11.98
C LYS A 24 -19.29 -13.32 10.53
N PHE A 25 -18.38 -12.40 10.20
CA PHE A 25 -18.22 -11.91 8.83
C PHE A 25 -17.73 -13.00 7.88
N LEU A 26 -16.73 -13.80 8.29
CA LEU A 26 -16.24 -14.95 7.53
C LEU A 26 -17.34 -15.97 7.26
N SER A 27 -18.13 -16.30 8.29
CA SER A 27 -19.27 -17.23 8.15
C SER A 27 -20.32 -16.69 7.18
N TYR A 28 -20.66 -15.41 7.28
CA TYR A 28 -21.57 -14.72 6.36
C TYR A 28 -21.04 -14.72 4.92
N ALA A 29 -19.76 -14.39 4.72
CA ALA A 29 -19.14 -14.32 3.41
C ALA A 29 -19.08 -15.70 2.73
N ARG A 30 -18.74 -16.76 3.47
CA ARG A 30 -18.74 -18.15 2.96
C ARG A 30 -20.13 -18.63 2.54
N ALA A 31 -21.18 -18.24 3.28
CA ALA A 31 -22.54 -18.59 2.92
C ALA A 31 -23.04 -17.83 1.68
N LYS A 32 -22.66 -16.55 1.53
CA LYS A 32 -23.17 -15.67 0.48
C LYS A 32 -22.37 -15.72 -0.83
N ASP A 33 -21.05 -15.89 -0.74
CA ASP A 33 -20.13 -15.99 -1.87
C ASP A 33 -19.06 -17.07 -1.57
N PRO A 34 -19.36 -18.35 -1.79
CA PRO A 34 -18.44 -19.44 -1.47
C PRO A 34 -17.05 -19.28 -2.11
N GLU A 35 -16.98 -18.85 -3.37
CA GLU A 35 -15.72 -18.64 -4.11
C GLU A 35 -14.80 -17.61 -3.41
N ILE A 36 -15.36 -16.51 -2.91
CA ILE A 36 -14.61 -15.47 -2.20
C ILE A 36 -14.32 -15.93 -0.77
N GLY A 37 -15.33 -16.49 -0.10
CA GLY A 37 -15.24 -16.93 1.30
C GLY A 37 -14.25 -18.08 1.53
N GLU A 38 -14.03 -18.95 0.54
CA GLU A 38 -13.01 -20.00 0.59
C GLU A 38 -11.58 -19.46 0.57
N LYS A 39 -11.37 -18.27 0.01
CA LYS A 39 -10.07 -17.58 0.01
C LYS A 39 -9.86 -16.72 1.24
N MET A 40 -10.89 -16.52 2.06
CA MET A 40 -10.81 -15.74 3.29
C MET A 40 -10.17 -16.55 4.43
N ARG A 41 -9.23 -15.92 5.14
CA ARG A 41 -8.56 -16.40 6.34
C ARG A 41 -8.72 -15.35 7.44
N GLU A 42 -8.74 -15.80 8.68
CA GLU A 42 -8.74 -14.92 9.84
C GLU A 42 -7.32 -14.40 10.12
N GLY A 43 -7.24 -13.17 10.60
CA GLY A 43 -6.04 -12.57 11.16
C GLY A 43 -6.38 -11.85 12.45
N ASP A 44 -5.49 -11.91 13.42
CA ASP A 44 -5.67 -11.20 14.67
C ASP A 44 -5.11 -9.78 14.58
N ALA A 45 -6.01 -8.81 14.70
CA ALA A 45 -5.71 -7.39 14.81
C ALA A 45 -6.19 -6.87 16.18
N SER A 46 -5.37 -6.04 16.83
CA SER A 46 -5.75 -5.42 18.12
C SER A 46 -6.87 -4.37 17.97
N ASN A 47 -7.08 -3.85 16.76
CA ASN A 47 -8.07 -2.82 16.46
C ASN A 47 -8.52 -2.90 14.99
N ALA A 48 -9.53 -2.09 14.63
CA ALA A 48 -10.07 -2.01 13.27
C ALA A 48 -9.55 -0.78 12.49
N THR A 49 -8.34 -0.30 12.79
CA THR A 49 -7.69 0.81 12.08
C THR A 49 -6.54 0.31 11.22
N PHE A 50 -5.91 1.21 10.45
CA PHE A 50 -4.73 0.88 9.64
C PHE A 50 -3.57 0.30 10.48
N SER A 51 -3.43 0.73 11.74
CA SER A 51 -2.44 0.14 12.67
C SER A 51 -2.67 -1.36 12.89
N GLY A 52 -3.94 -1.79 13.00
CA GLY A 52 -4.30 -3.20 13.11
C GLY A 52 -3.97 -4.00 11.85
N VAL A 53 -4.05 -3.38 10.66
CA VAL A 53 -3.63 -4.00 9.40
C VAL A 53 -2.11 -4.21 9.38
N LEU A 54 -1.32 -3.20 9.73
CA LEU A 54 0.14 -3.32 9.81
C LEU A 54 0.58 -4.35 10.86
N GLU A 55 -0.07 -4.37 12.02
CA GLU A 55 0.15 -5.39 13.05
C GLU A 55 -0.08 -6.81 12.49
N MET A 56 -1.16 -7.03 11.77
CA MET A 56 -1.43 -8.31 11.12
C MET A 56 -0.42 -8.65 10.04
N ILE A 57 0.06 -7.69 9.25
CA ILE A 57 1.11 -7.96 8.24
C ILE A 57 2.40 -8.39 8.95
N ARG A 58 2.77 -7.70 10.04
CA ARG A 58 3.97 -8.00 10.84
C ARG A 58 3.85 -9.29 11.67
N ARG A 59 2.66 -9.71 12.07
CA ARG A 59 2.44 -10.96 12.80
C ARG A 59 2.13 -12.14 11.91
N GLY A 60 1.38 -11.89 10.84
CA GLY A 60 0.93 -12.87 9.87
C GLY A 60 2.09 -13.62 9.27
N GLU A 61 1.88 -14.90 9.09
CA GLU A 61 2.82 -15.99 8.79
C GLU A 61 3.59 -15.86 7.46
N ALA A 62 4.01 -14.65 7.08
CA ALA A 62 5.05 -14.47 6.08
C ALA A 62 6.36 -15.03 6.66
N ASP A 63 6.87 -16.07 6.02
CA ASP A 63 8.20 -16.62 6.28
C ASP A 63 9.23 -15.48 6.34
N LYS A 64 10.22 -15.61 7.23
CA LYS A 64 11.28 -14.61 7.40
C LYS A 64 11.93 -14.24 6.06
N VAL A 65 12.14 -15.22 5.18
CA VAL A 65 12.70 -15.04 3.84
C VAL A 65 11.82 -14.14 2.97
N LEU A 66 10.49 -14.30 3.03
CA LEU A 66 9.57 -13.45 2.25
C LEU A 66 9.63 -12.00 2.71
N ARG A 67 9.72 -11.76 4.03
CA ARG A 67 9.85 -10.41 4.58
C ARG A 67 11.16 -9.76 4.18
N GLU A 68 12.27 -10.50 4.22
CA GLU A 68 13.57 -10.03 3.75
C GLU A 68 13.54 -9.68 2.25
N LEU A 69 12.86 -10.50 1.44
CA LEU A 69 12.69 -10.22 0.01
C LEU A 69 11.84 -8.98 -0.25
N ASP A 70 10.74 -8.77 0.48
CA ASP A 70 9.91 -7.58 0.32
C ASP A 70 10.63 -6.31 0.79
N LEU A 71 11.36 -6.39 1.91
CA LEU A 71 12.21 -5.29 2.36
C LEU A 71 13.28 -4.93 1.33
N ALA A 72 13.91 -5.92 0.70
CA ALA A 72 14.88 -5.69 -0.36
C ALA A 72 14.27 -4.99 -1.59
N LYS A 73 13.02 -5.33 -1.96
CA LYS A 73 12.31 -4.66 -3.05
C LYS A 73 11.94 -3.21 -2.69
N ASP A 74 11.46 -2.98 -1.46
CA ASP A 74 11.13 -1.64 -0.98
C ASP A 74 12.38 -0.76 -0.96
N MET A 75 13.50 -1.31 -0.49
CA MET A 75 14.80 -0.64 -0.52
C MET A 75 15.23 -0.29 -1.94
N ALA A 76 15.20 -1.24 -2.87
CA ALA A 76 15.58 -0.99 -4.26
C ALA A 76 14.70 0.09 -4.93
N ALA A 77 13.38 0.08 -4.66
CA ALA A 77 12.46 1.08 -5.20
C ALA A 77 12.74 2.48 -4.64
N VAL A 78 13.02 2.60 -3.34
CA VAL A 78 13.37 3.89 -2.72
C VAL A 78 14.74 4.37 -3.22
N GLU A 79 15.73 3.48 -3.32
CA GLU A 79 17.05 3.83 -3.87
C GLU A 79 16.95 4.37 -5.30
N GLU A 80 16.14 3.76 -6.16
CA GLU A 80 15.90 4.26 -7.52
C GLU A 80 15.35 5.70 -7.53
N ILE A 81 14.41 6.02 -6.64
CA ILE A 81 13.88 7.38 -6.46
C ILE A 81 15.00 8.35 -6.06
N PHE A 82 15.80 8.00 -5.05
CA PHE A 82 16.90 8.85 -4.57
C PHE A 82 18.01 9.01 -5.60
N GLU A 83 18.29 7.98 -6.41
CA GLU A 83 19.22 8.08 -7.53
C GLU A 83 18.73 9.10 -8.57
N LEU A 84 17.45 9.07 -8.94
CA LEU A 84 16.87 10.04 -9.87
C LEU A 84 16.91 11.46 -9.31
N LEU A 85 16.62 11.64 -8.01
CA LEU A 85 16.72 12.94 -7.34
C LEU A 85 18.16 13.46 -7.33
N SER A 86 19.14 12.60 -7.03
CA SER A 86 20.57 12.97 -7.01
C SER A 86 21.08 13.45 -8.37
N LYS A 87 20.47 12.96 -9.46
CA LYS A 87 20.78 13.33 -10.84
C LYS A 87 20.01 14.56 -11.32
N ASN A 88 19.19 15.18 -10.46
CA ASN A 88 18.24 16.24 -10.83
C ASN A 88 17.38 15.84 -12.04
N SER A 89 16.89 14.60 -12.05
CA SER A 89 16.08 14.06 -13.14
C SER A 89 14.66 14.62 -13.09
N ASP A 90 14.12 15.02 -14.24
CA ASP A 90 12.69 15.39 -14.39
C ASP A 90 11.74 14.18 -14.36
N LEU A 91 12.27 12.97 -14.12
CA LEU A 91 11.50 11.71 -14.08
C LEU A 91 11.16 11.25 -12.66
N VAL A 92 11.28 12.13 -11.67
CA VAL A 92 10.92 11.86 -10.29
C VAL A 92 10.17 13.05 -9.70
N THR A 93 9.17 12.76 -8.88
CA THR A 93 8.45 13.76 -8.10
C THR A 93 8.16 13.22 -6.70
N TYR A 94 7.95 14.10 -5.73
CA TYR A 94 7.70 13.74 -4.34
C TYR A 94 6.77 14.75 -3.66
N GLY A 95 6.19 14.32 -2.54
CA GLY A 95 5.12 15.03 -1.87
C GLY A 95 3.75 14.70 -2.46
N VAL A 96 2.73 14.68 -1.59
CA VAL A 96 1.38 14.23 -1.92
C VAL A 96 0.76 15.01 -3.09
N GLU A 97 0.89 16.34 -3.10
CA GLU A 97 0.29 17.19 -4.13
C GLU A 97 0.88 16.94 -5.53
N GLU A 98 2.21 16.94 -5.64
CA GLU A 98 2.90 16.78 -6.93
C GLU A 98 2.76 15.36 -7.47
N VAL A 99 2.81 14.36 -6.58
CA VAL A 99 2.58 12.96 -6.95
C VAL A 99 1.13 12.76 -7.40
N LEU A 100 0.15 13.37 -6.71
CA LEU A 100 -1.26 13.30 -7.12
C LEU A 100 -1.48 13.94 -8.49
N LYS A 101 -0.84 15.07 -8.79
CA LYS A 101 -0.85 15.69 -10.12
C LYS A 101 -0.28 14.73 -11.18
N ALA A 102 0.87 14.11 -10.90
CA ALA A 102 1.51 13.17 -11.81
C ALA A 102 0.63 11.94 -12.09
N VAL A 103 0.00 11.39 -11.06
CA VAL A 103 -0.95 10.28 -11.20
C VAL A 103 -2.17 10.71 -12.02
N ASN A 104 -2.76 11.88 -11.74
CA ASN A 104 -3.92 12.36 -12.48
C ASN A 104 -3.64 12.61 -13.97
N GLN A 105 -2.40 12.96 -14.31
CA GLN A 105 -1.96 13.11 -15.70
C GLN A 105 -1.57 11.79 -16.37
N GLY A 106 -1.55 10.67 -15.64
CA GLY A 106 -1.11 9.37 -16.16
C GLY A 106 0.41 9.25 -16.35
N ALA A 107 1.16 10.21 -15.81
CA ALA A 107 2.62 10.27 -15.91
C ALA A 107 3.32 9.36 -14.90
N ALA A 108 2.68 9.01 -13.78
CA ALA A 108 3.26 8.13 -12.78
C ALA A 108 3.43 6.69 -13.32
N GLU A 109 4.65 6.15 -13.17
CA GLU A 109 4.98 4.74 -13.41
C GLU A 109 4.71 3.91 -12.16
N ILE A 110 5.42 4.26 -11.08
CA ILE A 110 5.31 3.65 -9.76
C ILE A 110 5.27 4.74 -8.68
N VAL A 111 4.36 4.58 -7.72
CA VAL A 111 4.18 5.46 -6.56
C VAL A 111 4.56 4.73 -5.28
N LEU A 112 5.46 5.30 -4.49
CA LEU A 112 5.85 4.80 -3.18
C LEU A 112 5.17 5.64 -2.11
N ILE A 113 4.54 4.97 -1.14
CA ILE A 113 3.77 5.58 -0.07
C ILE A 113 4.26 5.02 1.26
N SER A 114 4.81 5.86 2.13
CA SER A 114 5.15 5.46 3.49
C SER A 114 3.87 5.20 4.29
N ALA A 115 3.84 4.14 5.09
CA ALA A 115 2.70 3.82 5.95
C ALA A 115 2.39 4.95 6.97
N SER A 116 3.34 5.84 7.25
CA SER A 116 3.23 6.96 8.19
C SER A 116 2.08 7.91 7.81
N VAL A 117 1.89 8.17 6.51
CA VAL A 117 0.93 9.18 6.00
C VAL A 117 -0.52 8.81 6.27
N PHE A 118 -0.84 7.52 6.50
CA PHE A 118 -2.19 7.08 6.85
C PHE A 118 -2.61 7.43 8.28
N PHE A 119 -1.64 7.79 9.12
CA PHE A 119 -1.86 8.23 10.50
C PHE A 119 -2.06 9.73 10.62
N ASP A 120 -1.70 10.50 9.59
CA ASP A 120 -2.00 11.93 9.50
C ASP A 120 -3.46 12.11 9.01
N PRO A 121 -4.35 12.69 9.83
CA PRO A 121 -5.74 12.93 9.43
C PRO A 121 -5.88 13.84 8.21
N ASP A 122 -4.98 14.81 8.04
CA ASP A 122 -5.06 15.81 6.97
C ASP A 122 -4.60 15.20 5.63
N MET A 123 -3.61 14.32 5.66
CA MET A 123 -3.11 13.63 4.45
C MET A 123 -3.97 12.43 4.04
N ARG A 124 -4.76 11.88 4.96
CA ARG A 124 -5.47 10.61 4.74
C ARG A 124 -6.34 10.61 3.48
N ASP A 125 -7.16 11.65 3.30
CA ASP A 125 -8.11 11.73 2.18
C ASP A 125 -7.39 11.90 0.84
N GLU A 126 -6.28 12.64 0.84
CA GLU A 126 -5.42 12.80 -0.34
C GLU A 126 -4.72 11.50 -0.72
N VAL A 127 -4.24 10.73 0.27
CA VAL A 127 -3.61 9.43 0.05
C VAL A 127 -4.62 8.41 -0.51
N PHE A 128 -5.87 8.42 -0.03
CA PHE A 128 -6.92 7.60 -0.62
C PHE A 128 -7.20 8.01 -2.07
N SER A 129 -7.31 9.31 -2.34
CA SER A 129 -7.49 9.85 -3.69
C SER A 129 -6.33 9.48 -4.61
N LEU A 130 -5.11 9.45 -4.08
CA LEU A 130 -3.90 9.04 -4.78
C LEU A 130 -3.96 7.57 -5.18
N ILE A 131 -4.35 6.68 -4.26
CA ILE A 131 -4.51 5.24 -4.53
C ILE A 131 -5.57 5.00 -5.60
N GLU A 132 -6.72 5.66 -5.50
CA GLU A 132 -7.78 5.60 -6.52
C GLU A 132 -7.28 6.10 -7.90
N GLY A 133 -6.49 7.18 -7.90
CA GLY A 133 -5.84 7.70 -9.09
C GLY A 133 -4.87 6.69 -9.72
N CYS A 134 -4.08 5.99 -8.91
CA CYS A 134 -3.16 4.95 -9.37
C CYS A 134 -3.93 3.80 -10.04
N GLU A 135 -5.04 3.34 -9.44
CA GLU A 135 -5.89 2.32 -10.05
C GLU A 135 -6.45 2.77 -11.40
N ARG A 136 -6.96 4.01 -11.48
CA ARG A 136 -7.55 4.58 -12.71
C ARG A 136 -6.53 4.68 -13.84
N THR A 137 -5.30 5.05 -13.53
CA THR A 137 -4.22 5.27 -14.51
C THR A 137 -3.33 4.05 -14.74
N ARG A 138 -3.60 2.97 -14.00
CA ARG A 138 -2.77 1.76 -13.94
C ARG A 138 -1.30 2.12 -13.61
N ALA A 139 -1.11 3.10 -12.75
CA ALA A 139 0.18 3.31 -12.11
C ALA A 139 0.35 2.23 -11.04
N GLU A 140 1.55 1.67 -10.93
CA GLU A 140 1.86 0.78 -9.82
C GLU A 140 1.97 1.61 -8.54
N PHE A 141 1.57 1.05 -7.40
CA PHE A 141 1.85 1.67 -6.12
C PHE A 141 2.34 0.64 -5.10
N ARG A 142 3.19 1.08 -4.18
CA ARG A 142 3.73 0.30 -3.07
C ARG A 142 3.57 1.07 -1.77
N ILE A 143 3.07 0.38 -0.75
CA ILE A 143 3.02 0.90 0.62
C ILE A 143 4.21 0.31 1.38
N ILE A 144 5.06 1.17 1.91
CA ILE A 144 6.31 0.82 2.59
C ILE A 144 6.10 0.95 4.10
N ASP A 145 6.56 -0.03 4.88
CA ASP A 145 6.51 0.05 6.34
C ASP A 145 7.36 1.24 6.83
N SER A 146 6.73 2.21 7.48
CA SER A 146 7.41 3.40 7.98
C SER A 146 8.42 3.11 9.09
N ALA A 147 8.36 1.92 9.71
CA ALA A 147 9.33 1.46 10.70
C ALA A 147 10.59 0.80 10.08
N SER A 148 10.67 0.74 8.75
CA SER A 148 11.81 0.17 8.03
C SER A 148 12.73 1.27 7.49
N GLU A 149 14.01 0.94 7.22
CA GLU A 149 14.96 1.88 6.61
C GLU A 149 14.44 2.56 5.32
N PRO A 150 13.85 1.84 4.32
CA PRO A 150 13.28 2.52 3.16
C PRO A 150 12.09 3.43 3.51
N GLY A 151 11.32 3.09 4.55
CA GLY A 151 10.24 3.94 5.07
C GLY A 151 10.78 5.25 5.64
N GLU A 152 11.80 5.18 6.50
CA GLU A 152 12.45 6.36 7.08
C GLU A 152 13.04 7.28 6.00
N LYS A 153 13.66 6.70 4.96
CA LYS A 153 14.17 7.47 3.81
C LYS A 153 13.05 8.17 3.05
N LEU A 154 11.95 7.47 2.80
CA LEU A 154 10.81 8.05 2.09
C LEU A 154 10.14 9.16 2.92
N ASP A 155 10.02 8.98 4.24
CA ASP A 155 9.51 10.00 5.17
C ASP A 155 10.34 11.29 5.12
N ALA A 156 11.66 11.20 4.94
CA ALA A 156 12.55 12.35 4.83
C ALA A 156 12.26 13.28 3.62
N ILE A 157 11.52 12.79 2.62
CA ILE A 157 11.08 13.56 1.44
C ILE A 157 9.56 13.75 1.40
N GLY A 158 8.88 13.64 2.54
CA GLY A 158 7.43 13.88 2.65
C GLY A 158 6.57 12.63 2.52
N GLY A 159 7.16 11.43 2.65
CA GLY A 159 6.44 10.17 2.80
C GLY A 159 5.82 9.62 1.51
N ILE A 160 5.85 10.36 0.40
CA ILE A 160 5.30 9.93 -0.89
C ILE A 160 6.22 10.37 -2.01
N ALA A 161 6.55 9.45 -2.93
CA ALA A 161 7.33 9.74 -4.11
C ALA A 161 6.84 8.92 -5.30
N ALA A 162 7.12 9.39 -6.52
CA ALA A 162 6.79 8.67 -7.73
C ALA A 162 7.90 8.81 -8.78
N LYS A 163 8.15 7.69 -9.45
CA LYS A 163 8.91 7.67 -10.71
C LYS A 163 7.95 7.90 -11.85
N LEU A 164 8.36 8.69 -12.83
CA LEU A 164 7.52 9.12 -13.94
C LEU A 164 7.92 8.41 -15.24
N ARG A 165 6.91 8.11 -16.07
CA ARG A 165 7.06 7.61 -17.44
C ARG A 165 7.58 8.68 -18.39
N TYR A 166 7.26 9.94 -18.10
CA TYR A 166 7.66 11.13 -18.84
C TYR A 166 7.64 12.35 -17.92
N ARG A 167 8.41 13.38 -18.28
CA ARG A 167 8.48 14.65 -17.55
C ARG A 167 7.14 15.38 -17.53
N ILE A 168 6.89 16.12 -16.45
CA ILE A 168 5.67 16.92 -16.25
C ILE A 168 6.05 18.39 -16.16
#